data_AF-A0A9W6RDG5-F1
#
_entry.id   AF-A0A9W6RDG5-F1
#
_cell.length_a   1.000
_cell.length_b   1.000
_cell.length_c   1.000
_cell.angle_alpha   90.00
_cell.angle_beta   90.00
_cell.angle_gamma   90.00
#
_symmetry.space_group_name_H-M   'P 1'
#
loop_
_entity.id
_entity.type
_entity.pdbx_description
1 polymer ?
#
loop_
_entity_poly.entity_id
_entity_poly.type
_entity_poly.pdbx_seq_one_letter_code
_entity_poly.pdbx_strand_id
1 'polypeptide(L)'
;MAERLTAASDLKKAFAEFDDMSRLIDDMRLKADEINKYNKESAGDDDVGKQYKSTVDTPTKNLTELLATVRTRVDQVGVTGQDTSDQFQNADENGKDLTNGM
;
A
#
# COMPACT_ATOMS: atom_id res chain seq x y z
N MET A 1 29.45 -8.02 11.41
CA MET A 1 29.52 -7.61 9.98
C MET A 1 28.57 -8.44 9.12
N ALA A 2 28.70 -9.78 9.07
CA ALA A 2 27.80 -10.63 8.26
C ALA A 2 26.31 -10.52 8.65
N GLU A 3 25.96 -10.62 9.94
CA GLU A 3 24.57 -10.45 10.41
C GLU A 3 23.98 -9.08 10.07
N ARG A 4 24.80 -8.02 10.07
CA ARG A 4 24.36 -6.65 9.78
C ARG A 4 24.01 -6.45 8.30
N LEU A 5 24.82 -7.05 7.41
CA LEU A 5 24.56 -7.08 5.97
C LEU A 5 23.31 -7.91 5.65
N THR A 6 23.09 -9.04 6.34
CA THR A 6 21.88 -9.85 6.18
C THR A 6 20.64 -9.04 6.61
N ALA A 7 20.67 -8.44 7.79
CA ALA A 7 19.57 -7.61 8.30
C ALA A 7 19.21 -6.44 7.36
N ALA A 8 20.20 -5.77 6.76
CA ALA A 8 19.96 -4.70 5.79
C ALA A 8 19.31 -5.22 4.49
N SER A 9 19.76 -6.38 3.98
CA SER A 9 19.18 -6.99 2.78
C SER A 9 17.75 -7.50 3.00
N ASP A 10 17.46 -8.01 4.19
CA ASP A 10 16.12 -8.45 4.59
C ASP A 10 15.19 -7.24 4.75
N LEU A 11 15.68 -6.12 5.29
CA LEU A 11 14.94 -4.86 5.37
C LEU A 11 14.54 -4.37 3.97
N LYS A 12 15.49 -4.35 3.04
CA LYS A 12 15.26 -3.92 1.65
C LYS A 12 14.23 -4.81 0.94
N LYS A 13 14.27 -6.13 1.18
CA LYS A 13 13.25 -7.06 0.68
C LYS A 13 11.87 -6.78 1.26
N ALA A 14 11.78 -6.61 2.59
CA ALA A 14 10.51 -6.29 3.25
C ALA A 14 9.92 -4.97 2.72
N PHE A 15 10.76 -3.98 2.39
CA PHE A 15 10.29 -2.74 1.80
C PHE A 15 9.83 -2.86 0.35
N ALA A 16 10.41 -3.79 -0.42
CA ALA A 16 9.96 -4.08 -1.78
C ALA A 16 8.55 -4.71 -1.78
N GLU A 17 8.18 -5.48 -0.76
CA GLU A 17 6.83 -6.06 -0.63
C GLU A 17 5.74 -4.99 -0.45
N PHE A 18 6.07 -3.77 0.02
CA PHE A 18 5.09 -2.70 0.12
C PHE A 18 4.61 -2.19 -1.25
N ASP A 19 5.44 -2.24 -2.29
CA ASP A 19 5.00 -1.88 -3.66
C ASP A 19 3.96 -2.88 -4.16
N ASP A 20 4.17 -4.18 -3.91
CA ASP A 20 3.22 -5.23 -4.25
C ASP A 20 1.91 -5.08 -3.44
N MET A 21 2.00 -4.72 -2.16
CA MET A 21 0.81 -4.40 -1.34
C MET A 21 0.05 -3.19 -1.89
N SER A 22 0.73 -2.12 -2.31
CA SER A 22 0.09 -0.95 -2.91
C SER A 22 -0.63 -1.29 -4.22
N ARG A 23 -0.04 -2.14 -5.06
CA ARG A 23 -0.69 -2.64 -6.28
C ARG A 23 -1.94 -3.46 -5.98
N LEU A 24 -1.89 -4.35 -4.99
CA LEU A 24 -3.06 -5.13 -4.56
C LEU A 24 -4.19 -4.22 -4.05
N ILE A 25 -3.85 -3.16 -3.32
CA ILE A 25 -4.85 -2.20 -2.83
C ILE A 25 -5.46 -1.41 -3.99
N ASP A 26 -4.67 -1.03 -5.00
CA ASP A 26 -5.17 -0.39 -6.21
C ASP A 26 -6.15 -1.30 -6.97
N ASP A 27 -5.84 -2.59 -7.12
CA ASP A 27 -6.74 -3.59 -7.72
C ASP A 27 -8.04 -3.74 -6.91
N MET A 28 -7.96 -3.81 -5.58
CA MET A 28 -9.14 -3.84 -4.72
C MET A 28 -10.01 -2.59 -4.91
N ARG A 29 -9.39 -1.41 -5.09
CA ARG A 29 -10.11 -0.16 -5.29
C ARG A 29 -10.83 -0.13 -6.63
N LEU A 30 -10.17 -0.57 -7.70
CA LEU A 30 -10.79 -0.72 -9.03
C LEU A 30 -11.99 -1.66 -8.99
N LYS A 31 -11.87 -2.79 -8.28
CA LYS A 31 -13.00 -3.73 -8.10
C LYS A 31 -14.13 -3.15 -7.28
N ALA A 32 -13.82 -2.37 -6.23
CA ALA A 32 -14.83 -1.66 -5.46
C ALA A 32 -15.59 -0.65 -6.33
N ASP A 33 -14.88 0.13 -7.18
CA ASP A 33 -15.48 1.07 -8.12
C ASP A 33 -16.36 0.37 -9.16
N GLU A 34 -15.92 -0.77 -9.71
CA GLU A 34 -16.72 -1.60 -10.62
C GLU A 34 -18.02 -2.07 -9.96
N ILE A 35 -17.94 -2.62 -8.75
CA ILE A 35 -19.13 -3.04 -7.97
C ILE A 35 -20.06 -1.85 -7.74
N ASN A 36 -19.49 -0.68 -7.43
CA ASN A 36 -20.27 0.52 -7.18
C ASN A 36 -21.03 0.98 -8.42
N LYS A 37 -20.36 0.93 -9.58
CA LYS A 37 -20.97 1.22 -10.87
C LYS A 37 -22.10 0.24 -11.19
N TYR A 38 -21.86 -1.07 -11.04
CA TYR A 38 -22.88 -2.09 -11.24
C TYR A 38 -24.09 -1.87 -10.32
N ASN A 39 -23.87 -1.57 -9.04
CA ASN A 39 -24.96 -1.33 -8.09
C ASN A 39 -25.83 -0.13 -8.48
N LYS A 40 -25.23 0.95 -9.00
CA LYS A 40 -25.95 2.13 -9.48
C LYS A 40 -26.73 1.89 -10.76
N GLU A 41 -26.17 1.09 -11.67
CA GLU A 41 -26.75 0.80 -12.99
C GLU A 41 -27.81 -0.33 -12.93
N SER A 42 -27.69 -1.27 -11.99
CA SER A 42 -28.54 -2.47 -11.94
C SER A 42 -29.86 -2.26 -11.21
N ALA A 43 -29.96 -1.25 -10.35
CA ALA A 43 -31.20 -0.95 -9.66
C ALA A 43 -32.10 -0.06 -10.51
N GLY A 44 -33.32 -0.54 -10.77
CA GLY A 44 -34.37 0.23 -11.41
C GLY A 44 -34.78 1.46 -10.60
N ASP A 45 -35.63 2.30 -11.20
CA ASP A 45 -36.15 3.52 -10.54
C ASP A 45 -37.41 3.26 -9.70
N ASP A 46 -37.79 1.99 -9.54
CA ASP A 46 -38.83 1.56 -8.62
C ASP A 46 -38.38 1.72 -7.16
N ASP A 47 -39.34 1.62 -6.23
CA ASP A 47 -39.07 1.85 -4.82
C ASP A 47 -38.08 0.82 -4.25
N VAL A 48 -38.09 -0.40 -4.79
CA VAL A 48 -37.13 -1.46 -4.46
C VAL A 48 -35.72 -1.08 -4.91
N GLY A 49 -35.54 -0.61 -6.14
CA GLY A 49 -34.26 -0.16 -6.67
C GLY A 49 -33.71 1.07 -5.96
N LYS A 50 -34.56 2.04 -5.59
CA LYS A 50 -34.16 3.19 -4.76
C LYS A 50 -33.69 2.75 -3.37
N GLN A 51 -34.42 1.85 -2.73
CA GLN A 51 -34.06 1.34 -1.41
C GLN A 51 -32.76 0.54 -1.45
N TYR A 52 -32.58 -0.29 -2.48
CA TYR A 52 -31.32 -0.99 -2.75
C TYR A 52 -30.15 -0.02 -2.91
N LYS A 53 -30.25 0.98 -3.81
CA LYS A 53 -29.21 2.02 -4.00
C LYS A 53 -28.83 2.70 -2.68
N SER A 54 -29.83 3.10 -1.88
CA SER A 54 -29.57 3.75 -0.58
C SER A 54 -28.79 2.87 0.40
N THR A 55 -28.98 1.55 0.32
CA THR A 55 -28.35 0.57 1.21
C THR A 55 -26.91 0.26 0.79
N VAL A 56 -26.63 0.25 -0.51
CA VAL A 56 -25.32 -0.16 -1.06
C VAL A 56 -24.38 1.00 -1.37
N ASP A 57 -24.87 2.20 -1.65
CA ASP A 57 -24.04 3.37 -2.01
C ASP A 57 -23.12 3.82 -0.87
N THR A 58 -23.63 3.84 0.37
CA THR A 58 -22.83 4.31 1.52
C THR A 58 -21.70 3.33 1.88
N PRO A 59 -21.96 2.01 2.06
CA PRO A 59 -20.91 1.05 2.38
C PRO A 59 -19.82 0.94 1.32
N THR A 60 -20.18 0.99 0.04
CA THR A 60 -19.24 0.91 -1.08
C THR A 60 -18.36 2.16 -1.22
N LYS A 61 -18.94 3.35 -1.00
CA LYS A 61 -18.17 4.59 -0.90
C LYS A 61 -17.16 4.52 0.26
N ASN A 62 -17.62 4.08 1.44
CA ASN A 62 -16.76 3.92 2.62
C ASN A 62 -15.62 2.90 2.36
N LEU A 63 -15.90 1.80 1.67
CA LEU A 63 -14.88 0.82 1.28
C LEU A 63 -13.82 1.44 0.37
N THR A 64 -14.24 2.25 -0.61
CA THR A 64 -13.34 2.94 -1.54
C THR A 64 -12.41 3.92 -0.80
N GLU A 65 -12.97 4.70 0.13
CA GLU A 65 -12.22 5.64 0.98
C GLU A 65 -11.26 4.92 1.93
N LEU A 66 -11.68 3.78 2.50
CA LEU A 66 -10.83 2.95 3.35
C LEU A 66 -9.63 2.41 2.57
N LEU A 67 -9.86 1.86 1.37
CA LEU A 67 -8.79 1.35 0.50
C LEU A 67 -7.81 2.46 0.12
N ALA A 68 -8.29 3.67 -0.20
CA ALA A 68 -7.43 4.82 -0.47
C ALA A 68 -6.56 5.19 0.76
N THR A 69 -7.13 5.10 1.97
CA THR A 69 -6.40 5.34 3.21
C THR A 69 -5.33 4.28 3.45
N VAL A 70 -5.66 3.00 3.29
CA VAL A 70 -4.70 1.89 3.45
C VAL A 70 -3.56 2.03 2.46
N ARG A 71 -3.85 2.32 1.18
CA ARG A 71 -2.82 2.58 0.15
C ARG A 71 -1.85 3.68 0.59
N THR A 72 -2.39 4.82 1.00
CA THR A 72 -1.57 5.97 1.42
C THR A 72 -0.64 5.62 2.58
N ARG A 73 -1.11 4.78 3.51
CA ARG A 73 -0.29 4.30 4.64
C ARG A 73 0.79 3.33 4.19
N VAL A 74 0.47 2.40 3.30
CA VAL A 74 1.44 1.45 2.73
C VAL A 74 2.53 2.19 1.95
N ASP A 75 2.15 3.14 1.11
CA ASP A 75 3.09 4.00 0.35
C ASP A 75 4.02 4.77 1.31
N GLN A 76 3.47 5.37 2.37
CA GLN A 76 4.28 6.08 3.39
C GLN A 76 5.29 5.17 4.09
N VAL A 77 4.90 3.95 4.44
CA VAL A 77 5.80 2.98 5.09
C VAL A 77 6.86 2.48 4.11
N GLY A 78 6.49 2.23 2.85
CA GLY A 78 7.43 1.84 1.79
C GLY A 78 8.52 2.90 1.57
N VAL A 79 8.13 4.17 1.42
CA VAL A 79 9.08 5.29 1.23
C VAL A 79 9.97 5.48 2.45
N THR A 80 9.38 5.59 3.65
CA THR A 80 10.15 5.77 4.90
C THR A 80 11.12 4.61 5.13
N GLY A 81 10.69 3.40 4.75
CA GLY A 81 11.49 2.20 4.82
C GLY A 81 12.69 2.20 3.88
N GLN A 82 12.47 2.54 2.60
CA GLN A 82 13.55 2.69 1.62
C GLN A 82 14.58 3.73 2.08
N ASP A 83 14.12 4.91 2.52
CA ASP A 83 15.00 5.97 3.01
C ASP A 83 15.86 5.49 4.20
N THR A 84 15.25 4.75 5.13
CA THR A 84 15.95 4.18 6.29
C THR A 84 16.97 3.12 5.87
N SER A 85 16.59 2.22 4.95
CA SER A 85 17.47 1.20 4.41
C SER A 85 18.69 1.81 3.72
N ASP A 86 18.47 2.84 2.90
CA ASP A 86 19.54 3.53 2.18
C ASP A 86 20.48 4.27 3.14
N GLN A 87 19.96 4.89 4.22
CA GLN A 87 20.79 5.48 5.28
C GLN A 87 21.67 4.44 5.98
N PHE A 88 21.11 3.27 6.33
CA PHE A 88 21.90 2.20 6.94
C PHE A 88 22.98 1.67 6.00
N GLN A 89 22.66 1.49 4.72
CA GLN A 89 23.63 1.02 3.73
C GLN A 89 24.78 2.03 3.57
N ASN A 90 24.47 3.33 3.42
CA ASN A 90 25.46 4.40 3.32
C ASN A 90 26.34 4.49 4.59
N ALA A 91 25.76 4.30 5.78
CA ALA A 91 26.51 4.29 7.03
C ALA A 91 27.46 3.08 7.12
N ASP A 92 27.04 1.91 6.65
CA ASP A 92 27.88 0.70 6.63
C ASP A 92 29.02 0.80 5.59
N GLU A 93 28.75 1.38 4.42
CA GLU A 93 29.76 1.65 3.39
C GLU A 93 30.81 2.66 3.88
N ASN A 94 30.39 3.78 4.45
CA ASN A 94 31.30 4.78 5.04
C ASN A 94 32.09 4.22 6.23
N GLY A 95 31.48 3.36 7.05
CA GLY A 95 32.16 2.70 8.17
C GLY A 95 33.26 1.74 7.72
N LYS A 96 33.05 1.02 6.60
CA LYS A 96 34.05 0.13 6.02
C LYS A 96 35.25 0.89 5.46
N ASP A 97 35.03 2.01 4.79
CA ASP A 97 36.12 2.84 4.25
C ASP A 97 37.00 3.43 5.35
N LEU A 98 36.42 3.85 6.48
CA LEU A 98 37.18 4.32 7.64
C LEU A 98 38.03 3.22 8.30
N THR A 99 37.57 1.97 8.27
CA THR A 99 38.32 0.83 8.84
C THR A 99 39.36 0.23 7.90
N ASN A 100 39.20 0.35 6.58
CA ASN A 100 40.18 -0.13 5.60
C ASN A 100 41.28 0.91 5.29
N GLY A 101 41.11 2.16 5.75
CA GLY A 101 42.09 3.24 5.65
C GLY A 101 43.03 3.37 6.86
N MET A 102 42.91 2.50 7.88
CA MET A 102 43.87 2.35 8.99
C MET A 102 44.62 1.03 8.85
#